data_AF-A0A1H4CVS2-F1
#
_entry.id   AF-A0A1H4CVS2-F1
#
_cell.length_a   1.000
_cell.length_b   1.000
_cell.length_c   1.000
_cell.angle_alpha   90.00
_cell.angle_beta   90.00
_cell.angle_gamma   90.00
#
_symmetry.space_group_name_H-M   'P 1'
#
loop_
_entity.id
_entity.type
_entity.pdbx_description
1 polymer ?
#
loop_
_entity_poly.entity_id
_entity_poly.type
_entity_poly.pdbx_seq_one_letter_code
_entity_poly.pdbx_strand_id
1 'polypeptide(L)'
;MRGSYKKRAPSPVYSSPNQLSFEGFETPFEQQLDLNNRWVFLARNIPWDRIVGVYDKVFSSAEGRKPLSGRLVLGSLMIKHLCKLSDR
;
A
#
# COMPACT_ATOMS: atom_id res chain seq x y z
N MET A 1 -5.67 -11.08 37.16
CA MET A 1 -4.83 -11.67 36.09
C MET A 1 -4.87 -10.77 34.87
N ARG A 2 -3.76 -10.10 34.51
CA ARG A 2 -3.67 -9.35 33.24
C ARG A 2 -3.20 -10.33 32.17
N GLY A 3 -4.10 -10.76 31.29
CA GLY A 3 -3.73 -11.59 30.14
C GLY A 3 -2.69 -10.88 29.28
N SER A 4 -1.63 -11.59 28.90
CA SER A 4 -0.61 -11.08 27.99
C SER A 4 -1.26 -10.88 26.61
N TYR A 5 -1.62 -9.63 26.27
CA TYR A 5 -2.08 -9.29 24.94
C TYR A 5 -0.90 -9.38 23.98
N LYS A 6 -0.82 -10.47 23.19
CA LYS A 6 0.13 -10.58 22.08
C LYS A 6 -0.07 -9.39 21.14
N LYS A 7 0.98 -8.60 20.92
CA LYS A 7 0.94 -7.47 19.97
C LYS A 7 0.63 -8.02 18.58
N ARG A 8 -0.41 -7.49 17.94
CA ARG A 8 -0.76 -7.84 16.56
C ARG A 8 0.27 -7.24 15.61
N ALA A 9 0.57 -7.94 14.52
CA ALA A 9 1.40 -7.37 13.47
C ALA A 9 0.74 -6.08 12.92
N PRO A 10 1.47 -4.96 12.87
CA PRO A 10 0.96 -3.72 12.31
C PRO A 10 0.61 -3.95 10.84
N SER A 11 -0.54 -3.45 10.41
CA SER A 11 -0.92 -3.47 9.00
C SER A 11 -0.56 -2.10 8.42
N PRO A 12 0.14 -2.03 7.27
CA PRO A 12 0.55 -0.77 6.68
C PRO A 12 -0.68 0.06 6.31
N VAL A 13 -0.72 1.29 6.82
CA VAL A 13 -1.75 2.28 6.49
C VAL A 13 -1.42 2.87 5.11
N TYR A 14 -2.44 3.26 4.37
CA TYR A 14 -2.23 3.95 3.10
C TYR A 14 -1.59 5.32 3.32
N SER A 15 -0.52 5.59 2.59
CA SER A 15 0.09 6.92 2.46
C SER A 15 -0.09 7.41 1.03
N SER A 16 -0.60 8.65 0.89
CA SER A 16 -0.80 9.28 -0.40
C SER A 16 0.55 9.51 -1.10
N PRO A 17 0.71 9.12 -2.37
CA PRO A 17 1.87 9.50 -3.18
C PRO A 17 1.99 11.00 -3.43
N ASN A 18 0.89 11.76 -3.27
CA ASN A 18 0.86 13.21 -3.44
C ASN A 18 1.25 13.96 -2.15
N GLN A 19 1.57 13.22 -1.07
CA GLN A 19 2.08 13.82 0.16
C GLN A 19 3.42 14.52 -0.10
N LEU A 20 3.53 15.78 0.33
CA LEU A 20 4.75 16.57 0.17
C LEU A 20 5.93 15.92 0.90
N SER A 21 7.07 15.83 0.21
CA SER A 21 8.35 15.43 0.78
C SER A 21 9.11 16.65 1.29
N PHE A 22 9.83 16.48 2.41
CA PHE A 22 10.77 17.49 2.87
C PHE A 22 12.09 17.33 2.13
N GLU A 23 12.60 18.41 1.54
CA GLU A 23 13.93 18.41 0.91
C GLU A 23 15.00 18.05 1.96
N GLY A 24 15.92 17.16 1.59
CA GLY A 24 16.99 16.69 2.48
C GLY A 24 16.59 15.59 3.47
N PHE A 25 15.33 15.14 3.45
CA PHE A 25 14.85 14.00 4.25
C PHE A 25 14.55 12.76 3.39
N GLU A 26 15.16 12.70 2.22
CA GLU A 26 15.11 11.55 1.34
C GLU A 26 15.91 10.40 1.93
N THR A 27 15.35 9.22 1.82
CA THR A 27 16.06 8.01 2.20
C THR A 27 17.07 7.62 1.11
N PRO A 28 18.18 6.91 1.46
CA PRO A 28 19.15 6.48 0.46
C PRO A 28 18.56 5.64 -0.68
N PHE A 29 17.45 4.95 -0.43
CA PHE A 29 16.75 4.15 -1.44
C PHE A 29 15.90 4.99 -2.40
N GLU A 30 15.30 6.09 -1.94
CA GLU A 30 14.54 7.01 -2.79
C GLU A 30 15.42 7.69 -3.84
N GLN A 31 16.69 7.94 -3.49
CA GLN A 31 17.66 8.60 -4.36
C GLN A 31 18.16 7.72 -5.52
N GLN A 32 18.09 6.40 -5.39
CA GLN A 32 18.70 5.45 -6.34
C GLN A 32 17.68 4.62 -7.13
N LEU A 33 16.39 4.94 -7.05
CA LEU A 33 15.34 4.23 -7.77
C LEU A 33 15.33 4.60 -9.26
N ASP A 34 15.47 3.60 -10.13
CA ASP A 34 15.29 3.79 -11.58
C ASP A 34 13.83 4.16 -11.88
N LEU A 35 13.63 5.36 -12.40
CA LEU A 35 12.31 5.88 -12.76
C LEU A 35 11.67 5.12 -13.91
N ASN A 36 12.47 4.42 -14.73
CA ASN A 36 12.01 3.56 -15.81
C ASN A 36 11.61 2.16 -15.32
N ASN A 37 11.82 1.86 -14.04
CA ASN A 37 11.33 0.61 -13.47
C ASN A 37 9.81 0.55 -13.63
N ARG A 38 9.33 -0.55 -14.24
CA ARG A 38 7.91 -0.78 -14.55
C ARG A 38 6.98 -0.48 -13.36
N TRP A 39 7.38 -0.85 -12.14
CA TRP A 39 6.55 -0.67 -10.94
C TRP A 39 6.57 0.78 -10.42
N VAL A 40 7.71 1.46 -10.52
CA VAL A 40 7.86 2.88 -10.15
C VAL A 40 7.02 3.74 -11.09
N PHE A 41 7.12 3.46 -12.39
CA PHE A 41 6.32 4.13 -13.41
C PHE A 41 4.82 3.93 -13.16
N LEU A 42 4.36 2.69 -12.97
CA LEU A 42 2.95 2.41 -12.67
C LEU A 42 2.49 3.09 -11.38
N ALA A 43 3.30 3.07 -10.33
CA ALA A 43 2.97 3.69 -9.05
C ALA A 43 2.76 5.20 -9.17
N ARG A 44 3.47 5.89 -10.07
CA ARG A 44 3.29 7.33 -10.32
C ARG A 44 2.04 7.67 -11.13
N ASN A 45 1.66 6.81 -12.08
CA ASN A 45 0.57 7.10 -13.01
C ASN A 45 -0.82 6.71 -12.47
N ILE A 46 -0.88 5.82 -11.49
CA ILE A 46 -2.16 5.36 -10.94
C ILE A 46 -2.75 6.42 -9.99
N PRO A 47 -4.03 6.80 -10.13
CA PRO A 47 -4.69 7.76 -9.24
C PRO A 47 -5.05 7.10 -7.89
N TRP A 48 -4.04 6.82 -7.08
CA TRP A 48 -4.17 6.01 -5.85
C TRP A 48 -5.15 6.61 -4.83
N ASP A 49 -5.15 7.93 -4.62
CA ASP A 49 -6.03 8.55 -3.62
C ASP A 49 -7.51 8.31 -3.93
N ARG A 50 -7.87 8.38 -5.23
CA ARG A 50 -9.23 8.11 -5.68
C ARG A 50 -9.59 6.64 -5.48
N ILE A 51 -8.72 5.73 -5.88
CA ILE A 51 -8.98 4.29 -5.82
C ILE A 51 -9.08 3.82 -4.37
N VAL A 52 -8.11 4.21 -3.54
CA VAL A 52 -8.09 3.85 -2.12
C VAL A 52 -9.28 4.49 -1.40
N GLY A 53 -9.62 5.74 -1.72
CA GLY A 53 -10.81 6.38 -1.16
C GLY A 53 -12.12 5.67 -1.51
N VAL A 54 -12.22 5.01 -2.68
CA VAL A 54 -13.37 4.15 -3.02
C VAL A 54 -13.30 2.82 -2.26
N TYR A 55 -12.12 2.19 -2.22
CA TYR A 55 -11.90 0.93 -1.52
C TYR A 55 -12.26 1.05 -0.03
N ASP A 56 -11.78 2.08 0.66
CA ASP A 56 -12.00 2.28 2.10
C ASP A 56 -13.49 2.50 2.42
N LYS A 57 -14.26 3.11 1.51
CA LYS A 57 -15.72 3.27 1.64
C LYS A 57 -16.46 1.95 1.52
N VAL A 58 -15.99 1.05 0.65
CA VAL A 58 -16.60 -0.28 0.46
C VAL A 58 -16.25 -1.21 1.63
N PHE A 59 -15.02 -1.13 2.14
CA PHE A 59 -14.50 -2.01 3.18
C PHE A 59 -14.48 -1.35 4.57
N SER A 60 -15.60 -0.74 4.98
CA SER A 60 -15.71 -0.02 6.26
C SER A 60 -16.19 -0.87 7.45
N SER A 61 -15.71 -2.11 7.58
CA SER A 61 -16.20 -3.02 8.64
C SER A 61 -15.78 -2.52 10.04
N ALA A 62 -16.77 -2.40 10.94
CA ALA A 62 -16.55 -2.11 12.36
C ALA A 62 -16.13 -3.35 13.15
N GLU A 63 -16.40 -4.54 12.61
CA GLU A 63 -16.14 -5.83 13.24
C GLU A 63 -15.02 -6.59 12.53
N GLY A 64 -14.31 -7.45 13.28
CA GLY A 64 -13.25 -8.30 12.75
C GLY A 64 -11.90 -7.59 12.56
N ARG A 65 -11.07 -8.15 11.68
CA ARG A 65 -9.77 -7.56 11.33
C ARG A 65 -9.99 -6.47 10.28
N LYS A 66 -9.42 -5.28 10.53
CA LYS A 66 -9.42 -4.18 9.56
C LYS A 66 -8.85 -4.65 8.20
N PRO A 67 -9.41 -4.19 7.08
CA PRO A 67 -8.87 -4.51 5.77
C PRO A 67 -7.43 -4.02 5.64
N LEU A 68 -6.66 -4.69 4.77
CA LEU A 68 -5.36 -4.18 4.33
C LEU A 68 -5.58 -2.91 3.48
N SER A 69 -4.55 -2.07 3.38
CA SER A 69 -4.63 -0.86 2.57
C SER A 69 -5.00 -1.18 1.13
N GLY A 70 -5.89 -0.38 0.55
CA GLY A 70 -6.34 -0.57 -0.84
C GLY A 70 -5.18 -0.59 -1.84
N ARG A 71 -4.10 0.17 -1.56
CA ARG A 71 -2.87 0.15 -2.37
C ARG A 71 -2.18 -1.21 -2.34
N LEU A 72 -2.11 -1.86 -1.18
CA LEU A 72 -1.49 -3.18 -1.05
C LEU A 72 -2.32 -4.24 -1.77
N VAL A 73 -3.64 -4.22 -1.57
CA VAL A 73 -4.56 -5.18 -2.21
C VAL A 73 -4.56 -5.03 -3.73
N LEU A 74 -4.70 -3.81 -4.25
CA LEU A 74 -4.67 -3.60 -5.70
C LEU A 74 -3.27 -3.88 -6.27
N GLY A 75 -2.21 -3.45 -5.58
CA GLY A 75 -0.84 -3.71 -5.99
C GLY A 75 -0.52 -5.19 -6.09
N SER A 76 -0.94 -6.00 -5.12
CA SER A 76 -0.74 -7.46 -5.16
C SER A 76 -1.53 -8.10 -6.30
N LEU A 77 -2.77 -7.68 -6.54
CA LEU A 77 -3.58 -8.14 -7.68
C LEU A 77 -2.94 -7.78 -9.02
N MET A 78 -2.41 -6.57 -9.15
CA MET A 78 -1.69 -6.15 -10.35
C MET A 78 -0.44 -6.99 -10.59
N ILE A 79 0.38 -7.20 -9.56
CA ILE A 79 1.58 -8.04 -9.66
C ILE A 79 1.20 -9.46 -10.07
N LYS A 80 0.21 -10.05 -9.39
CA LYS A 80 -0.30 -11.38 -9.71
C LYS A 80 -0.74 -11.48 -11.17
N HIS A 81 -1.54 -10.53 -11.64
CA HIS A 81 -2.05 -10.51 -13.00
C HIS A 81 -0.94 -10.30 -14.05
N LEU A 82 -0.13 -9.26 -13.89
CA LEU A 82 0.91 -8.88 -14.86
C LEU A 82 2.06 -9.90 -14.93
N CYS A 83 2.35 -10.58 -13.83
CA CYS A 83 3.36 -11.62 -13.77
C CYS A 83 2.79 -13.03 -14.01
N LYS A 84 1.48 -13.17 -14.28
CA LYS A 84 0.79 -14.47 -14.47
C LYS A 84 1.02 -15.45 -13.32
N LEU A 85 1.01 -14.94 -12.09
CA LEU A 85 1.26 -15.74 -10.90
C LEU A 85 0.00 -16.48 -10.44
N SER A 86 0.25 -17.68 -9.92
CA SER A 86 -0.71 -18.55 -9.27
C SER A 86 -1.01 -18.05 -7.83
N ASP A 87 -2.20 -18.37 -7.32
CA ASP A 87 -2.56 -18.18 -5.91
C ASP A 87 -2.11 -19.34 -5.01
N ARG A 88 -1.77 -20.47 -5.65
CA ARG A 88 -1.17 -21.66 -5.04
C ARG A 88 0.35 -21.51 -4.97
#